data_AF-A0A6J5VKK6-F1
#
_entry.id   AF-A0A6J5VKK6-F1
#
_cell.length_a   1.000
_cell.length_b   1.000
_cell.length_c   1.000
_cell.angle_alpha   90.00
_cell.angle_beta   90.00
_cell.angle_gamma   90.00
#
_symmetry.space_group_name_H-M   'P 1'
#
loop_
_entity.id
_entity.type
_entity.pdbx_description
1 polymer ?
#
loop_
_entity_poly.entity_id
_entity_poly.type
_entity_poly.pdbx_seq_one_letter_code
_entity_poly.pdbx_strand_id
1 'polypeptide(L)'
;MSESKNPADSPESATQTQPSNSWPSATTSLFLILILPVITATLIYQLDSFDPAPLPYHELTRRLTRRAPAHNPRMLRGSERVGFGVLRGPEDVAYHSGSGLIYTGCEDGWLKRVKLNDSENPEFVVESWVNTGGRPLGLAFGLHNEVVVADADEGLLNVTSEGEVKLLTDEAEGVKFGITDGVDVAVDGTIYFTDASYKYNLKHFVWDFLEGRPYGRFMSYDSATKQTTVLVRDLYFANGVVVSPDQSHVIFCETPMRRCRKYYVQGDKKGSVETFIDQLPGLPDNIRYDGEGHYWIALSMAPTLAWDLAVRYPFIRKVMGIMEKYTGRPNVEKNGGVLAVDLDGNLISHYYDPGLSLVSSVIKIGNQIFCGSIFHPYMLRLNIQQYPTMAVA
;
A
#
# COMPACT_ATOMS: atom_id res chain seq x y z
N MET A 1 -29.75 -85.98 72.16
CA MET A 1 -29.27 -85.11 71.07
C MET A 1 -29.45 -83.68 71.57
N SER A 2 -28.45 -82.83 71.88
CA SER A 2 -27.10 -82.63 71.31
C SER A 2 -27.15 -82.35 69.80
N GLU A 3 -26.48 -81.34 69.24
CA GLU A 3 -25.36 -80.49 69.72
C GLU A 3 -25.77 -79.01 70.02
N SER A 4 -25.01 -78.02 70.58
CA SER A 4 -23.57 -77.64 70.60
C SER A 4 -23.06 -77.13 69.22
N LYS A 5 -22.40 -75.98 69.00
CA LYS A 5 -21.77 -74.85 69.77
C LYS A 5 -21.62 -73.63 68.77
N ASN A 6 -21.00 -72.45 68.99
CA ASN A 6 -20.18 -71.78 70.04
C ASN A 6 -20.32 -70.23 69.90
N PRO A 7 -20.00 -69.38 70.91
CA PRO A 7 -19.96 -67.91 70.78
C PRO A 7 -18.52 -67.32 70.73
N ALA A 8 -18.38 -66.01 70.42
CA ALA A 8 -17.53 -64.98 71.08
C ALA A 8 -17.29 -63.72 70.20
N ASP A 9 -16.92 -62.61 70.85
CA ASP A 9 -16.89 -61.23 70.31
C ASP A 9 -15.48 -60.59 70.25
N SER A 10 -15.42 -59.33 69.77
CA SER A 10 -14.44 -58.25 70.09
C SER A 10 -13.16 -58.06 69.24
N PRO A 11 -12.58 -56.83 69.19
CA PRO A 11 -13.18 -55.49 69.31
C PRO A 11 -12.74 -54.48 68.21
N GLU A 12 -13.36 -53.29 68.19
CA GLU A 12 -13.02 -52.18 67.28
C GLU A 12 -11.73 -51.41 67.67
N SER A 13 -11.19 -50.64 66.71
CA SER A 13 -10.15 -49.63 66.92
C SER A 13 -10.44 -48.40 66.05
N ALA A 14 -10.30 -47.20 66.62
CA ALA A 14 -10.76 -45.94 66.00
C ALA A 14 -9.67 -45.25 65.16
N THR A 15 -10.06 -44.66 64.03
CA THR A 15 -9.17 -43.95 63.11
C THR A 15 -9.48 -42.46 63.08
N GLN A 16 -8.48 -41.60 63.34
CA GLN A 16 -8.59 -40.15 63.18
C GLN A 16 -8.50 -39.75 61.70
N THR A 17 -9.33 -38.81 61.26
CA THR A 17 -9.30 -38.24 59.91
C THR A 17 -8.44 -36.97 59.86
N GLN A 18 -7.57 -36.87 58.85
CA GLN A 18 -7.00 -35.61 58.40
C GLN A 18 -7.60 -35.19 57.05
N PRO A 19 -7.77 -33.87 56.79
CA PRO A 19 -8.29 -33.38 55.53
C PRO A 19 -7.25 -33.49 54.40
N SER A 20 -7.64 -34.09 53.27
CA SER A 20 -6.79 -34.20 52.09
C SER A 20 -6.92 -32.97 51.18
N ASN A 21 -5.84 -32.19 51.07
CA ASN A 21 -5.71 -31.19 50.00
C ASN A 21 -5.42 -31.90 48.67
N SER A 22 -6.45 -32.17 47.88
CA SER A 22 -6.33 -32.74 46.54
C SER A 22 -5.88 -31.68 45.52
N TRP A 23 -4.62 -31.76 45.09
CA TRP A 23 -4.18 -31.08 43.87
C TRP A 23 -4.74 -31.79 42.61
N PRO A 24 -5.04 -31.07 41.52
CA PRO A 24 -5.56 -31.68 40.29
C PRO A 24 -4.58 -32.71 39.70
N SER A 25 -5.13 -33.79 39.15
CA SER A 25 -4.32 -34.82 38.48
C SER A 25 -3.66 -34.25 37.22
N ALA A 26 -2.44 -34.68 36.91
CA ALA A 26 -1.64 -34.12 35.81
C ALA A 26 -2.35 -34.15 34.44
N THR A 27 -3.26 -35.09 34.21
CA THR A 27 -4.11 -35.15 33.02
C THR A 27 -5.08 -33.97 32.92
N THR A 28 -5.71 -33.54 34.02
CA THR A 28 -6.57 -32.35 34.03
C THR A 28 -5.79 -31.06 33.77
N SER A 29 -4.58 -30.93 34.34
CA SER A 29 -3.69 -29.80 34.05
C SER A 29 -3.29 -29.76 32.57
N LEU A 30 -2.95 -30.90 31.96
CA LEU A 30 -2.59 -30.96 30.54
C LEU A 30 -3.78 -30.62 29.62
N PHE A 31 -4.99 -31.07 29.98
CA PHE A 31 -6.22 -30.79 29.24
C PHE A 31 -6.56 -29.29 29.28
N LEU A 32 -6.41 -28.65 30.44
CA LEU A 32 -6.57 -27.20 30.60
C LEU A 32 -5.52 -26.41 29.80
N ILE A 33 -4.25 -26.82 29.83
CA ILE A 33 -3.16 -26.17 29.08
C ILE A 33 -3.41 -26.18 27.57
N LEU A 34 -4.04 -27.23 27.02
CA LEU A 34 -4.31 -27.34 25.58
C LEU A 34 -5.63 -26.68 25.15
N ILE A 35 -6.67 -26.74 25.99
CA ILE A 35 -8.01 -26.27 25.61
C ILE A 35 -8.26 -24.81 26.00
N LEU A 36 -7.70 -24.33 27.12
CA LEU A 36 -7.90 -22.93 27.53
C LEU A 36 -7.40 -21.93 26.47
N PRO A 37 -6.23 -22.10 25.81
CA PRO A 37 -5.82 -21.21 24.72
C PRO A 37 -6.79 -21.23 23.52
N VAL A 38 -7.36 -22.39 23.19
CA VAL A 38 -8.32 -22.53 22.07
C VAL A 38 -9.65 -21.84 22.38
N ILE A 39 -10.14 -22.00 23.62
CA ILE A 39 -11.32 -21.28 24.11
C ILE A 39 -11.05 -19.76 24.12
N THR A 40 -9.92 -19.33 24.67
CA THR A 40 -9.53 -17.91 24.70
C THR A 40 -9.41 -17.32 23.29
N ALA A 41 -8.77 -18.01 22.34
CA ALA A 41 -8.65 -17.56 20.96
C ALA A 41 -10.03 -17.50 20.25
N THR A 42 -10.92 -18.46 20.53
CA THR A 42 -12.28 -18.48 19.98
C THR A 42 -13.13 -17.34 20.56
N LEU A 43 -13.02 -17.07 21.86
CA LEU A 43 -13.69 -15.93 22.51
C LEU A 43 -13.16 -14.60 21.97
N ILE A 44 -11.84 -14.42 21.81
CA ILE A 44 -11.27 -13.22 21.17
C ILE A 44 -11.80 -13.06 19.74
N TYR A 45 -11.83 -14.13 18.94
CA TYR A 45 -12.36 -14.08 17.57
C TYR A 45 -13.86 -13.75 17.49
N GLN A 46 -14.66 -14.24 18.43
CA GLN A 46 -16.11 -14.01 18.48
C GLN A 46 -16.47 -12.63 19.08
N LEU A 47 -15.70 -12.13 20.03
CA LEU A 47 -15.96 -10.86 20.72
C LEU A 47 -15.31 -9.64 20.03
N ASP A 48 -14.28 -9.83 19.21
CA ASP A 48 -13.69 -8.74 18.44
C ASP A 48 -14.67 -8.25 17.37
N SER A 49 -14.84 -6.92 17.26
CA SER A 49 -15.84 -6.28 16.40
C SER A 49 -15.43 -6.16 14.92
N PHE A 50 -14.23 -6.58 14.53
CA PHE A 50 -13.77 -6.48 13.15
C PHE A 50 -14.51 -7.44 12.21
N ASP A 51 -15.20 -6.90 11.21
CA ASP A 51 -16.01 -7.64 10.23
C ASP A 51 -15.47 -7.42 8.80
N PRO A 52 -14.53 -8.25 8.32
CA PRO A 52 -14.00 -8.16 6.97
C PRO A 52 -15.03 -8.62 5.93
N ALA A 53 -15.36 -7.74 4.98
CA ALA A 53 -16.28 -8.03 3.89
C ALA A 53 -15.68 -9.04 2.89
N PRO A 54 -16.51 -9.83 2.17
CA PRO A 54 -16.07 -10.62 1.03
C PRO A 54 -15.49 -9.72 -0.08
N LEU A 55 -14.25 -10.01 -0.50
CA LEU A 55 -13.64 -9.38 -1.67
C LEU A 55 -14.14 -10.03 -2.98
N PRO A 56 -14.09 -9.32 -4.12
CA PRO A 56 -14.46 -9.85 -5.44
C PRO A 56 -13.42 -10.85 -5.97
N TYR A 57 -13.33 -12.01 -5.30
CA TYR A 57 -12.38 -13.10 -5.57
C TYR A 57 -12.33 -13.50 -7.05
N HIS A 58 -13.49 -13.52 -7.71
CA HIS A 58 -13.63 -13.88 -9.12
C HIS A 58 -12.96 -12.90 -10.10
N GLU A 59 -12.70 -11.64 -9.70
CA GLU A 59 -11.88 -10.69 -10.48
C GLU A 59 -10.39 -10.91 -10.18
N LEU A 60 -10.07 -11.06 -8.89
CA LEU A 60 -8.71 -11.23 -8.35
C LEU A 60 -8.00 -12.52 -8.82
N THR A 61 -8.75 -13.56 -9.18
CA THR A 61 -8.22 -14.87 -9.61
C THR A 61 -8.67 -15.34 -10.99
N ARG A 62 -9.29 -14.48 -11.82
CA ARG A 62 -9.89 -14.92 -13.11
C ARG A 62 -8.88 -15.43 -14.14
N ARG A 63 -7.60 -15.07 -13.98
CA ARG A 63 -6.47 -15.45 -14.83
C ARG A 63 -5.21 -15.55 -13.97
N LEU A 64 -4.20 -16.25 -14.48
CA LEU A 64 -2.85 -16.24 -13.89
C LEU A 64 -2.29 -14.81 -13.88
N THR A 65 -1.54 -14.46 -12.84
CA THR A 65 -0.75 -13.23 -12.77
C THR A 65 0.07 -13.01 -14.04
N ARG A 66 -0.15 -11.88 -14.72
CA ARG A 66 0.55 -11.55 -15.97
C ARG A 66 2.06 -11.42 -15.70
N ARG A 67 2.88 -11.83 -16.66
CA ARG A 67 4.34 -11.67 -16.63
C ARG A 67 4.77 -10.78 -17.79
N ALA A 68 5.71 -9.87 -17.53
CA ALA A 68 6.34 -9.08 -18.59
C ALA A 68 7.22 -10.00 -19.47
N PRO A 69 7.34 -9.72 -20.78
CA PRO A 69 8.18 -10.51 -21.69
C PRO A 69 9.67 -10.35 -21.38
N ALA A 70 10.08 -9.26 -20.72
CA ALA A 70 11.42 -9.08 -20.18
C ALA A 70 11.39 -8.75 -18.68
N HIS A 71 12.41 -9.20 -17.93
CA HIS A 71 12.52 -8.99 -16.49
C HIS A 71 13.97 -8.81 -15.99
N ASN A 72 14.14 -8.08 -14.88
CA ASN A 72 15.37 -8.03 -14.10
C ASN A 72 15.02 -8.33 -12.63
N PRO A 73 15.24 -9.56 -12.14
CA PRO A 73 14.87 -10.01 -10.79
C PRO A 73 15.95 -9.70 -9.73
N ARG A 74 16.92 -8.83 -10.03
CA ARG A 74 18.03 -8.44 -9.16
C ARG A 74 18.27 -6.94 -9.23
N MET A 75 17.20 -6.16 -9.17
CA MET A 75 17.21 -4.70 -9.30
C MET A 75 18.26 -4.05 -8.37
N LEU A 76 18.40 -4.51 -7.12
CA LEU A 76 19.33 -3.94 -6.15
C LEU A 76 20.82 -4.14 -6.52
N ARG A 77 21.16 -5.04 -7.45
CA ARG A 77 22.56 -5.30 -7.84
C ARG A 77 23.20 -4.11 -8.58
N GLY A 78 22.39 -3.24 -9.20
CA GLY A 78 22.86 -2.05 -9.90
C GLY A 78 22.35 -0.73 -9.31
N SER A 79 21.57 -0.78 -8.23
CA SER A 79 20.92 0.42 -7.67
C SER A 79 21.77 1.13 -6.63
N GLU A 80 21.86 2.44 -6.76
CA GLU A 80 22.39 3.34 -5.74
C GLU A 80 21.29 3.80 -4.76
N ARG A 81 21.68 4.26 -3.57
CA ARG A 81 20.78 4.81 -2.54
C ARG A 81 20.96 6.32 -2.45
N VAL A 82 20.07 7.06 -3.11
CA VAL A 82 20.07 8.52 -3.16
C VAL A 82 19.55 9.09 -1.84
N GLY A 83 20.26 10.07 -1.28
CA GLY A 83 19.83 10.83 -0.09
C GLY A 83 19.72 10.01 1.20
N PHE A 84 20.53 8.94 1.36
CA PHE A 84 20.43 7.98 2.46
C PHE A 84 20.41 8.64 3.86
N GLY A 85 19.35 8.38 4.64
CA GLY A 85 19.13 8.93 5.98
C GLY A 85 18.50 10.33 6.02
N VAL A 86 18.54 11.07 4.92
CA VAL A 86 18.00 12.44 4.78
C VAL A 86 16.59 12.43 4.15
N LEU A 87 16.42 11.60 3.11
CA LEU A 87 15.13 11.30 2.51
C LEU A 87 14.46 10.19 3.33
N ARG A 88 13.56 10.55 4.25
CA ARG A 88 12.85 9.57 5.11
C ARG A 88 11.54 9.17 4.44
N GLY A 89 11.45 7.93 3.96
CA GLY A 89 10.30 7.47 3.19
C GLY A 89 9.91 8.41 2.04
N PRO A 90 10.84 8.72 1.09
CA PRO A 90 10.54 9.58 -0.05
C PRO A 90 9.52 8.87 -0.95
N GLU A 91 8.26 9.28 -0.88
CA GLU A 91 7.15 8.55 -1.48
C GLU A 91 7.08 8.82 -2.98
N ASP A 92 6.32 9.81 -3.46
CA ASP A 92 6.32 10.13 -4.88
C ASP A 92 7.55 10.95 -5.28
N VAL A 93 7.90 10.89 -6.57
CA VAL A 93 9.14 11.41 -7.14
C VAL A 93 8.81 12.12 -8.46
N ALA A 94 8.66 13.44 -8.41
CA ALA A 94 8.39 14.29 -9.57
C ALA A 94 9.68 14.97 -10.07
N TYR A 95 9.88 15.07 -11.39
CA TYR A 95 11.09 15.67 -11.97
C TYR A 95 10.77 16.94 -12.77
N HIS A 96 11.36 18.07 -12.37
CA HIS A 96 11.22 19.33 -13.08
C HIS A 96 12.35 19.52 -14.09
N SER A 97 12.07 19.17 -15.35
CA SER A 97 13.05 19.20 -16.45
C SER A 97 13.71 20.56 -16.66
N GLY A 98 12.97 21.66 -16.44
CA GLY A 98 13.48 23.03 -16.58
C GLY A 98 14.50 23.47 -15.51
N SER A 99 14.62 22.76 -14.38
CA SER A 99 15.59 23.06 -13.31
C SER A 99 16.53 21.90 -12.98
N GLY A 100 16.30 20.70 -13.52
CA GLY A 100 17.09 19.50 -13.21
C GLY A 100 16.89 18.97 -11.79
N LEU A 101 15.82 19.40 -11.10
CA LEU A 101 15.52 19.01 -9.72
C LEU A 101 14.47 17.90 -9.67
N ILE A 102 14.71 16.91 -8.82
CA ILE A 102 13.72 15.95 -8.36
C ILE A 102 13.06 16.51 -7.09
N TYR A 103 11.75 16.34 -6.96
CA TYR A 103 10.93 16.71 -5.81
C TYR A 103 10.34 15.43 -5.22
N THR A 104 10.35 15.29 -3.89
CA THR A 104 9.78 14.10 -3.22
C THR A 104 9.19 14.42 -1.84
N GLY A 105 8.13 13.71 -1.47
CA GLY A 105 7.44 13.83 -0.19
C GLY A 105 7.98 12.87 0.87
N CYS A 106 8.42 13.37 2.02
CA CYS A 106 8.98 12.55 3.11
C CYS A 106 8.04 12.39 4.32
N GLU A 107 8.30 11.33 5.10
CA GLU A 107 7.61 10.98 6.36
C GLU A 107 7.66 12.09 7.42
N ASP A 108 8.66 12.98 7.35
CA ASP A 108 8.81 14.14 8.24
C ASP A 108 8.04 15.39 7.75
N GLY A 109 7.06 15.21 6.85
CA GLY A 109 6.19 16.27 6.29
C GLY A 109 6.90 17.20 5.30
N TRP A 110 8.19 16.98 5.04
CA TRP A 110 8.99 17.82 4.14
C TRP A 110 8.86 17.38 2.69
N LEU A 111 8.52 18.34 1.83
CA LEU A 111 8.84 18.34 0.42
C LEU A 111 10.33 18.64 0.27
N LYS A 112 11.09 17.65 -0.22
CA LYS A 112 12.54 17.75 -0.39
C LYS A 112 12.90 17.83 -1.87
N ARG A 113 13.81 18.74 -2.20
CA ARG A 113 14.39 18.90 -3.53
C ARG A 113 15.74 18.19 -3.59
N VAL A 114 15.99 17.45 -4.66
CA VAL A 114 17.24 16.72 -4.88
C VAL A 114 17.83 17.16 -6.21
N LYS A 115 19.03 17.74 -6.17
CA LYS A 115 19.75 18.12 -7.36
C LYS A 115 20.53 16.93 -7.92
N LEU A 116 20.37 16.67 -9.21
CA LEU A 116 21.22 15.76 -9.96
C LEU A 116 22.56 16.46 -10.28
N ASN A 117 23.67 15.82 -9.92
CA ASN A 117 25.03 16.26 -10.26
C ASN A 117 25.58 15.33 -11.36
N ASP A 118 25.85 15.88 -12.54
CA ASP A 118 26.22 15.09 -13.73
C ASP A 118 27.71 14.70 -13.82
N SER A 119 28.57 15.15 -12.89
CA SER A 119 30.01 14.84 -12.94
C SER A 119 30.74 14.89 -11.59
N GLU A 120 31.71 13.98 -11.47
CA GLU A 120 32.86 13.93 -10.55
C GLU A 120 32.65 14.00 -9.02
N ASN A 121 31.47 14.33 -8.49
CA ASN A 121 31.18 14.22 -7.06
C ASN A 121 29.82 13.53 -6.79
N PRO A 122 29.78 12.34 -6.16
CA PRO A 122 28.55 11.54 -6.00
C PRO A 122 27.59 12.02 -4.91
N GLU A 123 27.90 13.09 -4.19
CA GLU A 123 26.97 13.66 -3.21
C GLU A 123 25.79 14.37 -3.90
N PHE A 124 24.61 13.77 -3.77
CA PHE A 124 23.34 14.39 -4.12
C PHE A 124 23.02 15.51 -3.13
N VAL A 125 22.85 16.73 -3.62
CA VAL A 125 22.43 17.85 -2.76
C VAL A 125 20.93 17.70 -2.49
N VAL A 126 20.58 17.40 -1.25
CA VAL A 126 19.20 17.30 -0.75
C VAL A 126 18.87 18.55 0.07
N GLU A 127 17.78 19.22 -0.28
CA GLU A 127 17.29 20.44 0.36
C GLU A 127 15.88 20.18 0.92
N SER A 128 15.66 20.49 2.19
CA SER A 128 14.31 20.62 2.76
C SER A 128 13.72 21.96 2.35
N TRP A 129 12.76 21.97 1.41
CA TRP A 129 12.22 23.20 0.82
C TRP A 129 11.01 23.73 1.59
N VAL A 130 9.98 22.90 1.75
CA VAL A 130 8.69 23.26 2.36
C VAL A 130 8.22 22.10 3.22
N ASN A 131 7.58 22.38 4.36
CA ASN A 131 6.87 21.37 5.16
C ASN A 131 5.36 21.60 5.02
N THR A 132 4.57 20.56 4.77
CA THR A 132 3.11 20.66 4.62
C THR A 132 2.36 20.61 5.95
N GLY A 133 3.00 20.11 7.02
CA GLY A 133 2.36 19.79 8.30
C GLY A 133 1.91 18.32 8.41
N GLY A 134 1.49 17.73 7.29
CA GLY A 134 1.01 16.35 7.19
C GLY A 134 2.03 15.37 6.63
N ARG A 135 1.60 14.55 5.66
CA ARG A 135 2.38 13.51 4.99
C ARG A 135 2.12 13.55 3.48
N PRO A 136 2.97 14.26 2.71
CA PRO A 136 2.93 14.23 1.26
C PRO A 136 3.15 12.80 0.73
N LEU A 137 2.21 12.34 -0.10
CA LEU A 137 2.28 11.12 -0.89
C LEU A 137 2.60 11.51 -2.33
N GLY A 138 1.57 11.75 -3.15
CA GLY A 138 1.66 12.16 -4.56
C GLY A 138 2.03 13.63 -4.81
N LEU A 139 2.69 13.89 -5.94
CA LEU A 139 3.18 15.20 -6.37
C LEU A 139 2.92 15.45 -7.87
N ALA A 140 2.55 16.67 -8.26
CA ALA A 140 2.48 17.08 -9.66
C ALA A 140 2.88 18.55 -9.83
N PHE A 141 3.34 18.93 -11.02
CA PHE A 141 3.58 20.35 -11.34
C PHE A 141 2.32 20.97 -11.94
N GLY A 142 1.90 22.11 -11.40
CA GLY A 142 0.81 22.91 -11.96
C GLY A 142 1.30 23.81 -13.11
N LEU A 143 0.36 24.55 -13.71
CA LEU A 143 0.59 25.27 -14.98
C LEU A 143 1.51 26.49 -14.86
N HIS A 144 1.85 26.93 -13.65
CA HIS A 144 2.66 28.11 -13.34
C HIS A 144 3.94 27.75 -12.56
N ASN A 145 4.31 26.46 -12.53
CA ASN A 145 5.44 25.87 -11.77
C ASN A 145 5.22 25.78 -10.24
N GLU A 146 3.98 25.91 -9.77
CA GLU A 146 3.52 25.41 -8.48
C GLU A 146 3.68 23.88 -8.39
N VAL A 147 3.82 23.35 -7.18
CA VAL A 147 3.71 21.91 -6.90
C VAL A 147 2.36 21.63 -6.26
N VAL A 148 1.51 20.90 -6.97
CA VAL A 148 0.29 20.31 -6.41
C VAL A 148 0.68 19.06 -5.65
N VAL A 149 0.11 18.87 -4.46
CA VAL A 149 0.46 17.79 -3.53
C VAL A 149 -0.79 17.08 -3.07
N ALA A 150 -0.80 15.76 -3.15
CA ALA A 150 -1.71 14.92 -2.38
C ALA A 150 -1.06 14.63 -1.03
N ASP A 151 -1.62 15.20 0.04
CA ASP A 151 -1.18 14.98 1.42
C ASP A 151 -2.18 14.09 2.16
N ALA A 152 -1.68 13.00 2.73
CA ALA A 152 -2.50 11.99 3.38
C ALA A 152 -3.26 12.51 4.61
N ASP A 153 -2.69 13.47 5.34
CA ASP A 153 -3.26 14.00 6.57
C ASP A 153 -3.95 15.37 6.32
N GLU A 154 -3.48 16.20 5.37
CA GLU A 154 -3.97 17.58 5.16
C GLU A 154 -4.88 17.80 3.92
N GLY A 155 -4.95 16.86 2.97
CA GLY A 155 -5.81 17.00 1.78
C GLY A 155 -5.06 17.28 0.47
N LEU A 156 -5.73 17.91 -0.50
CA LEU A 156 -5.13 18.37 -1.75
C LEU A 156 -4.56 19.79 -1.55
N LEU A 157 -3.25 19.94 -1.67
CA LEU A 157 -2.52 21.19 -1.44
C LEU A 157 -1.91 21.77 -2.72
N ASN A 158 -1.66 23.08 -2.70
CA ASN A 158 -0.94 23.84 -3.71
C ASN A 158 0.24 24.55 -3.04
N VAL A 159 1.47 24.24 -3.43
CA VAL A 159 2.70 24.89 -2.94
C VAL A 159 3.26 25.78 -4.03
N THR A 160 3.33 27.10 -3.78
CA THR A 160 3.85 28.06 -4.77
C THR A 160 5.38 27.96 -4.92
N SER A 161 5.94 28.59 -5.95
CA SER A 161 7.39 28.69 -6.17
C SER A 161 8.15 29.31 -4.99
N GLU A 162 7.49 30.18 -4.22
CA GLU A 162 8.01 30.86 -3.02
C GLU A 162 7.92 29.97 -1.77
N GLY A 163 7.21 28.83 -1.86
CA GLY A 163 7.00 27.88 -0.78
C GLY A 163 5.74 28.14 0.07
N GLU A 164 4.80 28.96 -0.40
CA GLU A 164 3.53 29.17 0.30
C GLU A 164 2.60 27.97 0.08
N VAL A 165 2.25 27.25 1.15
CA VAL A 165 1.30 26.12 1.14
C VAL A 165 -0.12 26.65 1.25
N LYS A 166 -1.00 26.20 0.34
CA LYS A 166 -2.44 26.51 0.35
C LYS A 166 -3.27 25.23 0.23
N LEU A 167 -4.27 25.06 1.08
CA LEU A 167 -5.29 24.02 0.91
C LEU A 167 -6.18 24.35 -0.30
N LEU A 168 -6.36 23.39 -1.21
CA LEU A 168 -7.31 23.45 -2.32
C LEU A 168 -8.65 22.82 -1.93
N THR A 169 -8.60 21.63 -1.32
CA THR A 169 -9.77 20.87 -0.85
C THR A 169 -9.34 19.75 0.11
N ASP A 170 -10.17 19.43 1.11
CA ASP A 170 -10.02 18.32 2.05
C ASP A 170 -11.28 17.42 2.14
N GLU A 171 -12.33 17.72 1.36
CA GLU A 171 -13.59 16.99 1.36
C GLU A 171 -14.27 16.94 -0.02
N ALA A 172 -15.10 15.90 -0.22
CA ALA A 172 -16.02 15.82 -1.34
C ALA A 172 -17.33 15.14 -0.91
N GLU A 173 -18.46 15.64 -1.40
CA GLU A 173 -19.81 15.13 -1.10
C GLU A 173 -20.15 15.07 0.40
N GLY A 174 -19.55 15.96 1.21
CA GLY A 174 -19.70 16.00 2.67
C GLY A 174 -18.88 14.95 3.43
N VAL A 175 -17.97 14.25 2.74
CA VAL A 175 -17.07 13.24 3.30
C VAL A 175 -15.63 13.70 3.12
N LYS A 176 -14.95 14.00 4.24
CA LYS A 176 -13.51 14.31 4.31
C LYS A 176 -12.67 13.22 3.64
N PHE A 177 -11.49 13.58 3.15
CA PHE A 177 -10.49 12.60 2.71
C PHE A 177 -9.89 11.89 3.94
N GLY A 178 -9.34 10.69 3.75
CA GLY A 178 -8.62 9.96 4.80
C GLY A 178 -7.20 9.56 4.40
N ILE A 179 -6.93 9.40 3.10
CA ILE A 179 -5.58 9.28 2.54
C ILE A 179 -5.60 9.91 1.14
N THR A 180 -5.36 11.22 1.01
CA THR A 180 -5.09 11.82 -0.31
C THR A 180 -3.78 11.24 -0.82
N ASP A 181 -3.82 10.52 -1.94
CA ASP A 181 -2.78 9.57 -2.33
C ASP A 181 -2.05 10.01 -3.60
N GLY A 182 -2.62 9.76 -4.79
CA GLY A 182 -2.06 10.17 -6.06
C GLY A 182 -2.61 11.51 -6.55
N VAL A 183 -1.79 12.28 -7.29
CA VAL A 183 -2.22 13.49 -8.02
C VAL A 183 -1.49 13.66 -9.35
N ASP A 184 -2.20 14.14 -10.37
CA ASP A 184 -1.66 14.62 -11.64
C ASP A 184 -2.49 15.80 -12.20
N VAL A 185 -1.93 16.59 -13.12
CA VAL A 185 -2.54 17.83 -13.63
C VAL A 185 -2.69 17.79 -15.15
N ALA A 186 -3.91 18.01 -15.66
CA ALA A 186 -4.19 18.09 -17.08
C ALA A 186 -3.82 19.45 -17.67
N VAL A 187 -3.61 19.52 -18.99
CA VAL A 187 -3.17 20.75 -19.70
C VAL A 187 -4.20 21.88 -19.68
N ASP A 188 -5.45 21.60 -19.28
CA ASP A 188 -6.50 22.61 -19.07
C ASP A 188 -6.55 23.16 -17.64
N GLY A 189 -5.70 22.64 -16.73
CA GLY A 189 -5.64 23.03 -15.32
C GLY A 189 -6.57 22.22 -14.40
N THR A 190 -7.28 21.21 -14.93
CA THR A 190 -8.01 20.24 -14.11
C THR A 190 -7.01 19.37 -13.34
N ILE A 191 -7.12 19.36 -12.02
CA ILE A 191 -6.31 18.51 -11.15
C ILE A 191 -7.05 17.20 -10.94
N TYR A 192 -6.42 16.07 -11.24
CA TYR A 192 -6.98 14.74 -11.06
C TYR A 192 -6.26 14.03 -9.91
N PHE A 193 -7.02 13.54 -8.93
CA PHE A 193 -6.44 13.01 -7.70
C PHE A 193 -7.29 11.90 -7.08
N THR A 194 -6.70 11.18 -6.14
CA THR A 194 -7.34 10.07 -5.43
C THR A 194 -7.34 10.26 -3.91
N ASP A 195 -8.34 9.67 -3.27
CA ASP A 195 -8.42 9.45 -1.83
C ASP A 195 -8.51 7.94 -1.65
N ALA A 196 -7.43 7.32 -1.17
CA ALA A 196 -7.29 5.87 -1.17
C ALA A 196 -8.26 5.20 -0.19
N SER A 197 -8.53 5.84 0.94
CA SER A 197 -9.57 5.44 1.89
C SER A 197 -10.14 6.65 2.60
N TYR A 198 -11.43 6.96 2.42
CA TYR A 198 -12.10 7.99 3.23
C TYR A 198 -12.36 7.56 4.69
N LYS A 199 -12.00 6.32 5.06
CA LYS A 199 -12.29 5.73 6.39
C LYS A 199 -11.05 5.56 7.25
N TYR A 200 -9.95 5.09 6.66
CA TYR A 200 -8.70 4.83 7.37
C TYR A 200 -7.67 5.92 7.02
N ASN A 201 -6.85 6.32 7.99
CA ASN A 201 -5.69 7.15 7.73
C ASN A 201 -4.46 6.30 7.36
N LEU A 202 -3.39 6.94 6.88
CA LEU A 202 -2.19 6.23 6.43
C LEU A 202 -1.56 5.36 7.51
N LYS A 203 -1.63 5.75 8.79
CA LYS A 203 -1.10 4.97 9.93
C LYS A 203 -1.89 3.67 10.17
N HIS A 204 -3.05 3.51 9.53
CA HIS A 204 -3.95 2.37 9.64
C HIS A 204 -4.34 1.75 8.29
N PHE A 205 -3.63 2.06 7.19
CA PHE A 205 -3.94 1.59 5.82
C PHE A 205 -4.17 0.07 5.70
N VAL A 206 -3.44 -0.73 6.49
CA VAL A 206 -3.55 -2.20 6.54
C VAL A 206 -4.98 -2.66 6.91
N TRP A 207 -5.70 -1.87 7.71
CA TRP A 207 -7.07 -2.18 8.10
C TRP A 207 -8.06 -2.06 6.95
N ASP A 208 -7.81 -1.17 5.98
CA ASP A 208 -8.58 -1.07 4.74
C ASP A 208 -8.46 -2.36 3.91
N PHE A 209 -7.20 -2.79 3.66
CA PHE A 209 -6.88 -4.05 2.98
C PHE A 209 -7.50 -5.26 3.68
N LEU A 210 -7.42 -5.31 5.02
CA LEU A 210 -7.97 -6.42 5.79
C LEU A 210 -9.50 -6.40 5.84
N GLU A 211 -10.14 -5.23 5.93
CA GLU A 211 -11.60 -5.17 5.88
C GLU A 211 -12.11 -5.52 4.49
N GLY A 212 -11.40 -5.12 3.44
CA GLY A 212 -11.73 -5.45 2.06
C GLY A 212 -13.07 -4.87 1.62
N ARG A 213 -13.33 -3.61 2.00
CA ARG A 213 -14.44 -2.79 1.52
C ARG A 213 -13.88 -1.64 0.66
N PRO A 214 -14.59 -1.18 -0.37
CA PRO A 214 -14.02 -0.25 -1.33
C PRO A 214 -14.20 1.22 -0.89
N TYR A 215 -13.34 1.70 0.01
CA TYR A 215 -13.39 3.06 0.55
C TYR A 215 -12.62 4.11 -0.27
N GLY A 216 -12.10 3.75 -1.45
CA GLY A 216 -11.37 4.64 -2.33
C GLY A 216 -12.25 5.47 -3.27
N ARG A 217 -11.78 6.66 -3.61
CA ARG A 217 -12.42 7.62 -4.53
C ARG A 217 -11.42 8.13 -5.56
N PHE A 218 -11.86 8.30 -6.80
CA PHE A 218 -11.15 9.05 -7.84
C PHE A 218 -11.92 10.32 -8.19
N MET A 219 -11.23 11.46 -8.24
CA MET A 219 -11.80 12.80 -8.17
C MET A 219 -11.11 13.76 -9.14
N SER A 220 -11.79 14.87 -9.43
CA SER A 220 -11.19 16.06 -10.04
C SER A 220 -11.46 17.31 -9.22
N TYR A 221 -10.48 18.22 -9.19
CA TYR A 221 -10.63 19.57 -8.68
C TYR A 221 -10.43 20.59 -9.81
N ASP A 222 -11.41 21.47 -9.98
CA ASP A 222 -11.35 22.62 -10.87
C ASP A 222 -10.89 23.85 -10.04
N SER A 223 -9.75 24.43 -10.40
CA SER A 223 -9.15 25.56 -9.68
C SER A 223 -9.84 26.91 -9.93
N ALA A 224 -10.61 27.05 -11.01
CA ALA A 224 -11.36 28.25 -11.35
C ALA A 224 -12.71 28.31 -10.63
N THR A 225 -13.43 27.18 -10.54
CA THR A 225 -14.68 27.08 -9.75
C THR A 225 -14.45 26.70 -8.29
N LYS A 226 -13.27 26.17 -7.95
CA LYS A 226 -12.90 25.58 -6.66
C LYS A 226 -13.76 24.37 -6.27
N GLN A 227 -14.31 23.68 -7.27
CA GLN A 227 -15.21 22.55 -7.06
C GLN A 227 -14.47 21.21 -7.11
N THR A 228 -14.64 20.39 -6.07
CA THR A 228 -14.26 18.98 -6.07
C THR A 228 -15.42 18.12 -6.58
N THR A 229 -15.16 17.21 -7.51
CA THR A 229 -16.15 16.27 -8.06
C THR A 229 -15.66 14.84 -7.93
N VAL A 230 -16.46 13.94 -7.34
CA VAL A 230 -16.16 12.51 -7.27
C VAL A 230 -16.59 11.81 -8.56
N LEU A 231 -15.59 11.44 -9.37
CA LEU A 231 -15.74 10.86 -10.69
C LEU A 231 -16.04 9.36 -10.62
N VAL A 232 -15.36 8.65 -9.71
CA VAL A 232 -15.58 7.23 -9.44
C VAL A 232 -15.56 6.98 -7.93
N ARG A 233 -16.54 6.20 -7.45
CA ARG A 233 -16.70 5.73 -6.07
C ARG A 233 -16.47 4.22 -6.03
N ASP A 234 -16.46 3.65 -4.83
CA ASP A 234 -16.39 2.20 -4.62
C ASP A 234 -15.14 1.59 -5.28
N LEU A 235 -13.98 2.24 -5.07
CA LEU A 235 -12.66 1.72 -5.45
C LEU A 235 -11.97 1.02 -4.27
N TYR A 236 -11.20 -0.03 -4.53
CA TYR A 236 -10.42 -0.70 -3.51
C TYR A 236 -9.01 -0.10 -3.42
N PHE A 237 -8.79 0.78 -2.45
CA PHE A 237 -7.56 1.57 -2.25
C PHE A 237 -7.10 2.28 -3.53
N ALA A 238 -7.76 3.41 -3.82
CA ALA A 238 -7.48 4.24 -4.98
C ALA A 238 -6.19 5.02 -4.78
N ASN A 239 -5.09 4.53 -5.37
CA ASN A 239 -3.75 5.05 -5.17
C ASN A 239 -3.33 5.87 -6.42
N GLY A 240 -2.21 5.55 -7.07
CA GLY A 240 -1.61 6.33 -8.15
C GLY A 240 -2.55 6.71 -9.29
N VAL A 241 -2.30 7.90 -9.84
CA VAL A 241 -3.07 8.50 -10.94
C VAL A 241 -2.14 9.16 -11.97
N VAL A 242 -2.52 9.13 -13.26
CA VAL A 242 -1.81 9.85 -14.33
C VAL A 242 -2.76 10.24 -15.47
N VAL A 243 -2.62 11.45 -16.01
CA VAL A 243 -3.35 11.92 -17.18
C VAL A 243 -2.68 11.38 -18.46
N SER A 244 -3.49 10.92 -19.42
CA SER A 244 -2.95 10.40 -20.68
C SER A 244 -2.26 11.47 -21.55
N PRO A 245 -1.22 11.13 -22.34
CA PRO A 245 -0.53 12.09 -23.20
C PRO A 245 -1.41 12.80 -24.23
N ASP A 246 -2.48 12.15 -24.70
CA ASP A 246 -3.48 12.71 -25.61
C ASP A 246 -4.65 13.41 -24.88
N GLN A 247 -4.60 13.45 -23.54
CA GLN A 247 -5.61 14.01 -22.64
C GLN A 247 -7.00 13.38 -22.82
N SER A 248 -7.11 12.17 -23.41
CA SER A 248 -8.40 11.52 -23.67
C SER A 248 -8.99 10.83 -22.43
N HIS A 249 -8.12 10.36 -21.55
CA HIS A 249 -8.45 9.63 -20.33
C HIS A 249 -7.48 9.94 -19.17
N VAL A 250 -7.86 9.54 -17.98
CA VAL A 250 -7.00 9.48 -16.79
C VAL A 250 -6.91 8.02 -16.36
N ILE A 251 -5.72 7.57 -15.98
CA ILE A 251 -5.48 6.23 -15.46
C ILE A 251 -5.36 6.32 -13.94
N PHE A 252 -6.05 5.45 -13.21
CA PHE A 252 -5.91 5.32 -11.76
C PHE A 252 -5.73 3.85 -11.35
N CYS A 253 -5.03 3.59 -10.24
CA CYS A 253 -4.71 2.25 -9.76
C CYS A 253 -5.49 1.84 -8.50
N GLU A 254 -5.78 0.54 -8.36
CA GLU A 254 -6.43 -0.07 -7.19
C GLU A 254 -5.49 -1.13 -6.58
N THR A 255 -4.81 -0.78 -5.50
CA THR A 255 -3.63 -1.50 -4.95
C THR A 255 -3.91 -2.97 -4.59
N PRO A 256 -4.85 -3.33 -3.69
CA PRO A 256 -5.17 -4.73 -3.39
C PRO A 256 -5.81 -5.48 -4.57
N MET A 257 -6.38 -4.75 -5.55
CA MET A 257 -7.00 -5.33 -6.75
C MET A 257 -6.02 -5.65 -7.89
N ARG A 258 -4.75 -5.24 -7.77
CA ARG A 258 -3.68 -5.56 -8.74
C ARG A 258 -4.04 -5.14 -10.17
N ARG A 259 -4.64 -3.96 -10.30
CA ARG A 259 -5.13 -3.41 -11.57
C ARG A 259 -5.02 -1.88 -11.60
N CYS A 260 -5.06 -1.33 -12.81
CA CYS A 260 -5.34 0.08 -13.05
C CYS A 260 -6.40 0.23 -14.15
N ARG A 261 -7.13 1.34 -14.16
CA ARG A 261 -8.34 1.56 -14.97
C ARG A 261 -8.29 2.92 -15.68
N LYS A 262 -8.87 3.00 -16.88
CA LYS A 262 -9.02 4.25 -17.66
C LYS A 262 -10.38 4.88 -17.35
N TYR A 263 -10.42 6.13 -16.91
CA TYR A 263 -11.61 6.99 -16.89
C TYR A 263 -11.55 7.95 -18.08
N TYR A 264 -12.53 7.93 -18.98
CA TYR A 264 -12.54 8.82 -20.15
C TYR A 264 -13.03 10.23 -19.79
N VAL A 265 -12.21 11.25 -20.09
CA VAL A 265 -12.52 12.66 -19.77
C VAL A 265 -13.06 13.44 -20.96
N GLN A 266 -12.90 12.93 -22.19
CA GLN A 266 -13.47 13.49 -23.42
C GLN A 266 -13.89 12.39 -24.42
N GLY A 267 -14.51 12.79 -25.53
CA GLY A 267 -15.07 11.90 -26.55
C GLY A 267 -16.37 11.18 -26.12
N ASP A 268 -16.89 10.33 -27.01
CA ASP A 268 -18.19 9.64 -26.84
C ASP A 268 -18.24 8.72 -25.60
N LYS A 269 -17.08 8.32 -25.08
CA LYS A 269 -16.92 7.51 -23.86
C LYS A 269 -16.87 8.34 -22.56
N LYS A 270 -16.93 9.68 -22.60
CA LYS A 270 -16.75 10.55 -21.42
C LYS A 270 -17.59 10.09 -20.22
N GLY A 271 -16.94 9.92 -19.07
CA GLY A 271 -17.56 9.43 -17.83
C GLY A 271 -17.58 7.90 -17.67
N SER A 272 -17.22 7.11 -18.70
CA SER A 272 -17.11 5.65 -18.58
C SER A 272 -15.74 5.21 -18.08
N VAL A 273 -15.69 3.99 -17.50
CA VAL A 273 -14.48 3.41 -16.91
C VAL A 273 -14.20 2.02 -17.50
N GLU A 274 -13.03 1.86 -18.10
CA GLU A 274 -12.54 0.60 -18.68
C GLU A 274 -11.29 0.10 -17.96
N THR A 275 -10.92 -1.17 -18.16
CA THR A 275 -9.65 -1.72 -17.64
C THR A 275 -8.49 -1.19 -18.47
N PHE A 276 -7.47 -0.64 -17.83
CA PHE A 276 -6.16 -0.41 -18.47
C PHE A 276 -5.35 -1.69 -18.42
N ILE A 277 -5.09 -2.18 -17.20
CA ILE A 277 -4.31 -3.40 -16.97
C ILE A 277 -4.81 -4.14 -15.72
N ASP A 278 -4.81 -5.47 -15.77
CA ASP A 278 -5.27 -6.36 -14.68
C ASP A 278 -4.30 -7.53 -14.43
N GLN A 279 -4.48 -8.20 -13.28
CA GLN A 279 -3.63 -9.29 -12.79
C GLN A 279 -2.13 -8.94 -12.71
N LEU A 280 -1.80 -7.75 -12.21
CA LEU A 280 -0.42 -7.26 -12.06
C LEU A 280 0.45 -8.19 -11.18
N PRO A 281 1.78 -8.26 -11.44
CA PRO A 281 2.72 -9.09 -10.68
C PRO A 281 3.01 -8.59 -9.26
N GLY A 282 2.63 -7.35 -8.96
CA GLY A 282 2.62 -6.79 -7.62
C GLY A 282 1.30 -6.07 -7.30
N LEU A 283 1.23 -5.49 -6.10
CA LEU A 283 0.24 -4.47 -5.77
C LEU A 283 0.70 -3.13 -6.39
N PRO A 284 -0.06 -2.49 -7.30
CA PRO A 284 0.32 -1.21 -7.88
C PRO A 284 0.29 -0.10 -6.84
N ASP A 285 1.30 0.75 -6.95
CA ASP A 285 1.49 2.00 -6.23
C ASP A 285 1.45 3.16 -7.27
N ASN A 286 2.16 4.28 -7.10
CA ASN A 286 2.14 5.41 -8.06
C ASN A 286 2.53 5.01 -9.51
N ILE A 287 1.90 5.69 -10.48
CA ILE A 287 2.06 5.50 -11.93
C ILE A 287 2.47 6.81 -12.61
N ARG A 288 3.46 6.78 -13.51
CA ARG A 288 3.95 7.95 -14.26
C ARG A 288 4.12 7.68 -15.74
N TYR A 289 3.86 8.67 -16.59
CA TYR A 289 4.26 8.66 -18.01
C TYR A 289 5.73 9.06 -18.15
N ASP A 290 6.49 8.43 -19.05
CA ASP A 290 7.93 8.69 -19.21
C ASP A 290 8.32 9.69 -20.31
N GLY A 291 7.34 10.25 -21.03
CA GLY A 291 7.60 11.14 -22.17
C GLY A 291 7.95 10.41 -23.48
N GLU A 292 8.23 9.10 -23.42
CA GLU A 292 8.80 8.29 -24.51
C GLU A 292 7.84 7.18 -25.01
N GLY A 293 6.60 7.16 -24.54
CA GLY A 293 5.54 6.24 -24.97
C GLY A 293 5.17 5.15 -23.96
N HIS A 294 5.71 5.19 -22.73
CA HIS A 294 5.44 4.18 -21.71
C HIS A 294 4.90 4.79 -20.42
N TYR A 295 4.10 4.02 -19.70
CA TYR A 295 3.85 4.26 -18.29
C TYR A 295 4.72 3.34 -17.44
N TRP A 296 5.25 3.88 -16.35
CA TRP A 296 5.96 3.13 -15.32
C TRP A 296 5.07 3.08 -14.06
N ILE A 297 4.80 1.87 -13.59
CA ILE A 297 3.96 1.58 -12.43
C ILE A 297 4.88 1.06 -11.32
N ALA A 298 4.86 1.69 -10.15
CA ALA A 298 5.52 1.17 -8.96
C ALA A 298 4.77 -0.05 -8.42
N LEU A 299 5.50 -1.03 -7.91
CA LEU A 299 4.93 -2.26 -7.34
C LEU A 299 5.44 -2.44 -5.91
N SER A 300 4.57 -2.16 -4.95
CA SER A 300 4.88 -2.13 -3.52
C SER A 300 5.41 -3.49 -3.01
N MET A 301 4.77 -4.59 -3.41
CA MET A 301 5.20 -5.96 -3.14
C MET A 301 4.56 -6.95 -4.13
N ALA A 302 5.15 -8.14 -4.28
CA ALA A 302 4.46 -9.25 -4.95
C ALA A 302 3.40 -9.89 -4.03
N PRO A 303 2.34 -10.51 -4.59
CA PRO A 303 1.39 -11.31 -3.82
C PRO A 303 2.08 -12.43 -3.03
N THR A 304 1.56 -12.72 -1.85
CA THR A 304 2.03 -13.82 -0.99
C THR A 304 0.92 -14.85 -0.81
N LEU A 305 1.28 -16.11 -0.54
CA LEU A 305 0.29 -17.17 -0.23
C LEU A 305 -0.62 -16.77 0.96
N ALA A 306 -0.09 -16.03 1.92
CA ALA A 306 -0.88 -15.49 3.03
C ALA A 306 -1.93 -14.48 2.53
N TRP A 307 -1.56 -13.59 1.61
CA TRP A 307 -2.50 -12.65 0.98
C TRP A 307 -3.53 -13.33 0.08
N ASP A 308 -3.14 -14.30 -0.74
CA ASP A 308 -4.07 -15.06 -1.59
C ASP A 308 -5.14 -15.81 -0.75
N LEU A 309 -4.73 -16.35 0.41
CA LEU A 309 -5.64 -16.97 1.38
C LEU A 309 -6.52 -15.94 2.09
N ALA A 310 -5.97 -14.78 2.48
CA ALA A 310 -6.71 -13.67 3.10
C ALA A 310 -7.78 -13.10 2.15
N VAL A 311 -7.44 -12.89 0.88
CA VAL A 311 -8.34 -12.49 -0.20
C VAL A 311 -9.50 -13.49 -0.34
N ARG A 312 -9.19 -14.79 -0.35
CA ARG A 312 -10.19 -15.87 -0.50
C ARG A 312 -11.09 -16.07 0.72
N TYR A 313 -10.58 -15.83 1.94
CA TYR A 313 -11.24 -16.21 3.18
C TYR A 313 -11.28 -15.05 4.19
N PRO A 314 -12.43 -14.37 4.38
CA PRO A 314 -12.56 -13.27 5.33
C PRO A 314 -12.16 -13.63 6.77
N PHE A 315 -12.38 -14.87 7.22
CA PHE A 315 -11.94 -15.30 8.56
C PHE A 315 -10.41 -15.19 8.76
N ILE A 316 -9.62 -15.39 7.69
CA ILE A 316 -8.17 -15.22 7.73
C ILE A 316 -7.80 -13.75 7.88
N ARG A 317 -8.50 -12.84 7.17
CA ARG A 317 -8.34 -11.39 7.37
C ARG A 317 -8.74 -10.96 8.79
N LYS A 318 -9.77 -11.56 9.39
CA LYS A 318 -10.11 -11.29 10.81
C LYS A 318 -9.01 -11.74 11.77
N VAL A 319 -8.44 -12.94 11.57
CA VAL A 319 -7.29 -13.42 12.37
C VAL A 319 -6.06 -12.50 12.18
N MET A 320 -5.80 -12.04 10.95
CA MET A 320 -4.72 -11.07 10.68
C MET A 320 -4.96 -9.71 11.35
N GLY A 321 -6.19 -9.20 11.38
CA GLY A 321 -6.53 -7.95 12.08
C GLY A 321 -6.36 -8.08 13.59
N ILE A 322 -6.83 -9.19 14.18
CA ILE A 322 -6.60 -9.49 15.60
C ILE A 322 -5.09 -9.58 15.91
N MET A 323 -4.30 -10.21 15.02
CA MET A 323 -2.84 -10.27 15.16
C MET A 323 -2.19 -8.87 15.08
N GLU A 324 -2.54 -8.05 14.09
CA GLU A 324 -2.08 -6.64 13.97
C GLU A 324 -2.39 -5.85 15.26
N LYS A 325 -3.61 -5.97 15.77
CA LYS A 325 -4.11 -5.28 16.97
C LYS A 325 -3.40 -5.63 18.27
N TYR A 326 -2.89 -6.85 18.42
CA TYR A 326 -2.35 -7.34 19.71
C TYR A 326 -0.86 -7.71 19.68
N THR A 327 -0.30 -8.05 18.52
CA THR A 327 1.13 -8.40 18.37
C THR A 327 1.85 -7.63 17.27
N GLY A 328 1.12 -6.85 16.46
CA GLY A 328 1.60 -6.30 15.20
C GLY A 328 1.71 -7.37 14.11
N ARG A 329 1.69 -6.92 12.85
CA ARG A 329 1.88 -7.73 11.65
C ARG A 329 3.35 -8.12 11.44
N PRO A 330 3.65 -9.35 11.00
CA PRO A 330 4.98 -9.71 10.56
C PRO A 330 5.32 -8.98 9.25
N ASN A 331 6.55 -8.51 9.11
CA ASN A 331 7.05 -7.99 7.83
C ASN A 331 7.22 -9.16 6.84
N VAL A 332 6.42 -9.13 5.77
CA VAL A 332 6.34 -10.16 4.73
C VAL A 332 6.47 -9.58 3.32
N GLU A 333 6.49 -8.25 3.21
CA GLU A 333 6.58 -7.48 1.98
C GLU A 333 7.92 -7.69 1.29
N LYS A 334 7.90 -8.28 0.08
CA LYS A 334 9.08 -8.70 -0.70
C LYS A 334 8.79 -8.65 -2.20
N ASN A 335 9.84 -8.65 -3.02
CA ASN A 335 9.75 -8.58 -4.49
C ASN A 335 9.01 -7.32 -4.97
N GLY A 336 9.17 -6.20 -4.26
CA GLY A 336 8.81 -4.89 -4.76
C GLY A 336 9.73 -4.45 -5.90
N GLY A 337 9.29 -3.47 -6.66
CA GLY A 337 9.98 -3.05 -7.88
C GLY A 337 9.14 -2.10 -8.74
N VAL A 338 9.39 -2.11 -10.05
CA VAL A 338 8.73 -1.23 -11.03
C VAL A 338 8.45 -1.97 -12.35
N LEU A 339 7.41 -1.52 -13.05
CA LEU A 339 6.86 -2.20 -14.23
C LEU A 339 6.59 -1.19 -15.34
N ALA A 340 7.24 -1.36 -16.50
CA ALA A 340 6.97 -0.57 -17.70
C ALA A 340 5.88 -1.22 -18.56
N VAL A 341 4.94 -0.42 -19.04
CA VAL A 341 3.83 -0.80 -19.91
C VAL A 341 3.66 0.23 -21.04
N ASP A 342 3.10 -0.17 -22.18
CA ASP A 342 2.74 0.77 -23.26
C ASP A 342 1.45 1.56 -22.95
N LEU A 343 1.06 2.45 -23.87
CA LEU A 343 -0.15 3.28 -23.73
C LEU A 343 -1.47 2.50 -23.71
N ASP A 344 -1.46 1.24 -24.16
CA ASP A 344 -2.62 0.34 -24.20
C ASP A 344 -2.70 -0.61 -22.99
N GLY A 345 -1.60 -0.77 -22.24
CA GLY A 345 -1.53 -1.59 -21.03
C GLY A 345 -0.91 -2.97 -21.27
N ASN A 346 -0.14 -3.14 -22.34
CA ASN A 346 0.67 -4.33 -22.56
C ASN A 346 1.96 -4.25 -21.75
N LEU A 347 2.39 -5.38 -21.19
CA LEU A 347 3.59 -5.45 -20.37
C LEU A 347 4.85 -5.41 -21.24
N ILE A 348 5.80 -4.55 -20.87
CA ILE A 348 7.11 -4.44 -21.55
C ILE A 348 8.20 -5.06 -20.68
N SER A 349 8.45 -4.49 -19.50
CA SER A 349 9.61 -4.89 -18.67
C SER A 349 9.32 -4.78 -17.17
N HIS A 350 9.76 -5.77 -16.39
CA HIS A 350 9.56 -5.82 -14.93
C HIS A 350 10.91 -5.86 -14.18
N TYR A 351 11.22 -4.81 -13.42
CA TYR A 351 12.38 -4.74 -12.54
C TYR A 351 11.92 -5.00 -11.11
N TYR A 352 12.54 -5.94 -10.40
CA TYR A 352 12.21 -6.23 -9.00
C TYR A 352 13.40 -6.87 -8.26
N ASP A 353 13.32 -6.97 -6.93
CA ASP A 353 14.31 -7.68 -6.13
C ASP A 353 13.68 -8.35 -4.91
N PRO A 354 13.99 -9.63 -4.59
CA PRO A 354 13.49 -10.29 -3.38
C PRO A 354 13.81 -9.55 -2.07
N GLY A 355 14.87 -8.74 -2.04
CA GLY A 355 15.25 -7.89 -0.89
C GLY A 355 14.62 -6.50 -0.88
N LEU A 356 13.78 -6.16 -1.86
CA LEU A 356 13.11 -4.87 -2.00
C LEU A 356 11.60 -4.99 -1.71
N SER A 357 11.03 -3.97 -1.10
CA SER A 357 9.60 -3.83 -0.83
C SER A 357 9.22 -2.39 -0.53
N LEU A 358 7.91 -2.13 -0.51
CA LEU A 358 7.31 -0.81 -0.29
C LEU A 358 7.86 0.25 -1.25
N VAL A 359 8.08 -0.14 -2.52
CA VAL A 359 8.41 0.77 -3.63
C VAL A 359 7.12 1.45 -4.05
N SER A 360 7.01 2.76 -3.82
CA SER A 360 5.76 3.48 -3.92
C SER A 360 5.65 4.37 -5.15
N SER A 361 6.77 4.70 -5.80
CA SER A 361 6.77 5.51 -7.03
C SER A 361 7.95 5.20 -7.95
N VAL A 362 7.87 5.68 -9.19
CA VAL A 362 8.93 5.56 -10.20
C VAL A 362 8.85 6.69 -11.23
N ILE A 363 10.01 7.26 -11.57
CA ILE A 363 10.16 8.18 -12.70
C ILE A 363 11.42 7.84 -13.51
N LYS A 364 11.33 7.94 -14.83
CA LYS A 364 12.43 7.74 -15.77
C LYS A 364 13.02 9.10 -16.14
N ILE A 365 14.35 9.21 -16.07
CA ILE A 365 15.12 10.40 -16.45
C ILE A 365 16.26 9.94 -17.34
N GLY A 366 16.09 10.11 -18.66
CA GLY A 366 17.01 9.54 -19.66
C GLY A 366 17.14 8.02 -19.51
N ASN A 367 18.36 7.53 -19.27
CA ASN A 367 18.67 6.10 -19.11
C ASN A 367 18.69 5.65 -17.62
N GLN A 368 18.14 6.45 -16.71
CA GLN A 368 18.03 6.14 -15.28
C GLN A 368 16.57 6.09 -14.85
N ILE A 369 16.24 5.21 -13.91
CA ILE A 369 14.99 5.27 -13.14
C ILE A 369 15.30 5.65 -11.70
N PHE A 370 14.46 6.51 -11.14
CA PHE A 370 14.45 6.91 -9.74
C PHE A 370 13.17 6.38 -9.12
N CYS A 371 13.28 5.66 -8.00
CA CYS A 371 12.15 4.99 -7.36
C CYS A 371 12.04 5.44 -5.91
N GLY A 372 10.86 5.88 -5.51
CA GLY A 372 10.54 6.18 -4.12
C GLY A 372 10.15 4.96 -3.30
N SER A 373 9.98 5.18 -2.00
CA SER A 373 9.48 4.22 -1.04
C SER A 373 8.85 4.95 0.13
N ILE A 374 7.67 4.52 0.54
CA ILE A 374 6.99 5.06 1.72
C ILE A 374 7.72 4.75 3.05
N PHE A 375 8.69 3.82 3.03
CA PHE A 375 9.38 3.29 4.23
C PHE A 375 10.92 3.40 4.20
N HIS A 376 11.57 3.21 3.05
CA HIS A 376 13.03 3.23 3.03
C HIS A 376 13.60 4.65 3.19
N PRO A 377 14.71 4.83 3.95
CA PRO A 377 15.31 6.14 4.17
C PRO A 377 16.23 6.56 3.00
N TYR A 378 15.78 6.36 1.75
CA TYR A 378 16.49 6.71 0.51
C TYR A 378 15.57 6.52 -0.70
N MET A 379 15.82 7.24 -1.79
CA MET A 379 15.35 6.84 -3.13
C MET A 379 16.33 5.81 -3.73
N LEU A 380 15.85 4.92 -4.58
CA LEU A 380 16.71 4.05 -5.41
C LEU A 380 16.96 4.69 -6.77
N ARG A 381 18.21 4.64 -7.26
CA ARG A 381 18.60 5.05 -8.62
C ARG A 381 19.21 3.87 -9.37
N LEU A 382 18.66 3.50 -10.53
CA LEU A 382 19.18 2.42 -11.38
C LEU A 382 19.40 2.89 -12.82
N ASN A 383 20.56 2.59 -13.40
CA ASN A 383 20.79 2.76 -14.84
C ASN A 383 20.24 1.56 -15.61
N ILE A 384 19.12 1.74 -16.31
CA ILE A 384 18.42 0.66 -17.03
C ILE A 384 19.13 0.21 -18.31
N GLN A 385 20.07 1.00 -18.85
CA GLN A 385 20.90 0.61 -19.99
C GLN A 385 22.06 -0.31 -19.56
N GLN A 386 22.61 -0.11 -18.36
CA GLN A 386 23.67 -0.94 -17.77
C GLN A 386 23.14 -2.22 -17.13
N TYR A 387 21.91 -2.17 -16.58
CA TYR A 387 21.26 -3.28 -15.89
C TYR A 387 19.90 -3.64 -16.53
N PRO A 388 19.84 -3.91 -17.84
CA PRO A 388 18.59 -4.09 -18.57
C PRO A 388 17.83 -5.36 -18.13
N THR A 389 16.54 -5.38 -18.43
CA THR A 389 15.73 -6.60 -18.37
C THR A 389 16.13 -7.60 -19.45
N MET A 390 16.22 -8.88 -19.07
CA MET A 390 16.42 -10.00 -20.00
C MET A 390 15.07 -10.59 -20.40
N ALA A 391 14.93 -10.99 -21.67
CA ALA A 391 13.76 -11.72 -22.16
C ALA A 391 13.53 -13.02 -21.37
N VAL A 392 12.27 -13.39 -21.17
CA VAL A 392 11.90 -14.72 -20.68
C VAL A 392 12.16 -15.74 -21.80
N ALA A 393 12.87 -16.82 -21.47
CA ALA A 393 13.16 -17.95 -22.37
C ALA A 393 12.11 -19.07 -22.21
#